data_AF-A0A8S2XKE0-F1
#
_entry.id   AF-A0A8S2XKE0-F1
#
_cell.length_a   1.000
_cell.length_b   1.000
_cell.length_c   1.000
_cell.angle_alpha   90.00
_cell.angle_beta   90.00
_cell.angle_gamma   90.00
#
_symmetry.space_group_name_H-M   'P 1'
#
loop_
_entity.id
_entity.type
_entity.pdbx_description
1 polymer ?
#
loop_
_entity_poly.entity_id
_entity_poly.type
_entity_poly.pdbx_seq_one_letter_code
_entity_poly.pdbx_strand_id
1 'polypeptide(L)' 'MASVAPDKILEIKQLISNHLSQSDINNSIRDVLSDYAQHHPNAGPISRDTLIRELKNRGVVDSMMQNIQFGNQ' A
#
# COMPACT_ATOMS: atom_id res chain seq x y z
N MET A 1 -16.78 31.70 -14.75
CA MET A 1 -16.06 30.71 -13.93
C MET A 1 -16.21 29.37 -14.62
N ALA A 2 -15.15 28.86 -15.27
CA ALA A 2 -15.24 27.57 -15.96
C ALA A 2 -15.32 26.46 -14.89
N SER A 3 -16.51 25.89 -14.71
CA SER A 3 -16.70 24.71 -13.87
C SER A 3 -15.93 23.55 -14.51
N VAL A 4 -15.12 22.84 -13.72
CA VAL A 4 -14.41 21.66 -14.18
C VAL A 4 -15.44 20.65 -14.68
N ALA A 5 -15.29 20.16 -15.92
CA ALA A 5 -16.20 19.20 -16.50
C ALA A 5 -16.35 17.98 -15.57
N PRO A 6 -17.56 17.42 -15.38
CA PRO A 6 -17.79 16.28 -14.48
C PRO A 6 -16.84 15.10 -14.71
N ASP A 7 -16.49 14.82 -15.96
CA ASP A 7 -15.56 13.74 -16.33
C ASP A 7 -14.14 14.00 -15.80
N LYS A 8 -13.69 15.26 -15.84
CA LYS A 8 -12.39 15.66 -15.28
C LYS A 8 -12.38 15.57 -13.75
N ILE A 9 -13.51 15.81 -13.09
CA ILE A 9 -13.65 15.61 -11.64
C ILE A 9 -13.55 14.11 -11.31
N LEU A 10 -14.16 13.24 -12.11
CA LEU A 10 -14.10 11.79 -11.92
C LEU A 10 -12.67 11.26 -12.09
N GLU A 11 -11.97 11.69 -13.15
CA GLU A 11 -10.57 11.34 -13.42
C GLU A 11 -9.66 11.75 -12.24
N ILE A 12 -9.81 12.98 -11.74
CA ILE A 12 -9.04 13.46 -10.58
C ILE A 12 -9.34 12.64 -9.32
N LYS A 13 -10.61 12.29 -9.06
CA LYS A 13 -10.98 11.44 -7.93
C LYS A 13 -10.32 10.06 -8.01
N GLN A 14 -10.28 9.45 -9.19
CA GLN A 14 -9.62 8.16 -9.41
C GLN A 14 -8.11 8.25 -9.17
N LEU A 15 -7.45 9.28 -9.70
CA LEU A 15 -6.02 9.51 -9.48
C LEU A 15 -5.68 9.71 -8.00
N ILE A 16 -6.48 10.50 -7.28
CA ILE A 16 -6.31 10.72 -5.83
C ILE A 16 -6.52 9.40 -5.08
N SER A 17 -7.58 8.65 -5.38
CA SER A 17 -7.86 7.37 -4.74
C SER A 17 -6.71 6.37 -4.93
N ASN A 18 -6.15 6.30 -6.14
CA ASN A 18 -5.01 5.43 -6.45
C ASN A 18 -3.74 5.89 -5.74
N HIS A 19 -3.52 7.19 -5.60
CA HIS A 19 -2.36 7.71 -4.87
C HIS A 19 -2.47 7.43 -3.36
N LEU A 20 -3.65 7.64 -2.77
CA LEU A 20 -3.91 7.36 -1.36
C LEU A 20 -3.74 5.88 -1.05
N SER A 21 -4.27 4.98 -1.89
CA SER A 21 -4.08 3.54 -1.71
C SER A 21 -2.61 3.12 -1.78
N GLN A 22 -1.82 3.67 -2.71
CA GLN A 22 -0.38 3.42 -2.76
C GLN A 22 0.38 4.00 -1.55
N SER A 23 -0.05 5.14 -1.03
CA SER A 23 0.52 5.74 0.18
C SER A 23 0.31 4.85 1.41
N ASP A 24 -0.91 4.30 1.57
CA ASP A 24 -1.25 3.39 2.68
C ASP A 24 -0.46 2.07 2.62
N ILE A 25 -0.21 1.56 1.41
CA ILE A 25 0.65 0.39 1.15
C ILE A 25 2.07 0.64 1.62
N ASN A 26 2.66 1.78 1.25
CA ASN A 26 4.02 2.14 1.64
C ASN A 26 4.16 2.33 3.15
N ASN A 27 3.16 2.94 3.79
CA ASN A 27 3.13 3.08 5.25
C ASN A 27 3.07 1.70 5.93
N SER A 28 2.21 0.82 5.45
CA SER A 28 2.08 -0.55 5.99
C SER A 28 3.40 -1.33 5.89
N ILE A 29 4.11 -1.23 4.75
CA ILE A 29 5.43 -1.87 4.59
C ILE A 29 6.45 -1.29 5.58
N ARG A 30 6.45 0.03 5.75
CA ARG A 30 7.35 0.72 6.68
C ARG A 30 7.10 0.28 8.12
N ASP A 31 5.85 0.13 8.53
CA ASP A 31 5.49 -0.32 9.87
C ASP A 31 5.99 -1.75 10.13
N VAL A 32 5.85 -2.65 9.14
CA VAL A 32 6.40 -4.02 9.24
C VAL A 32 7.93 -3.99 9.37
N LEU A 33 8.62 -3.15 8.59
CA LEU A 33 10.08 -3.02 8.67
C LEU A 33 10.54 -2.44 10.02
N SER A 34 9.86 -1.40 10.51
CA SER A 34 10.14 -0.78 11.79
C SER A 34 9.97 -1.76 12.95
N ASP A 35 8.87 -2.51 12.94
CA ASP A 35 8.59 -3.50 13.97
C ASP A 35 9.56 -4.70 13.89
N TYR A 36 9.91 -5.16 12.69
CA TYR A 36 10.94 -6.19 12.52
C TYR A 36 12.29 -5.73 13.07
N ALA A 37 12.70 -4.50 12.80
CA ALA A 37 13.95 -3.93 13.31
C ALA A 37 13.96 -3.81 14.84
N GLN A 38 12.82 -3.47 15.46
CA GLN A 38 12.69 -3.40 16.92
C GLN A 38 12.84 -4.77 17.59
N HIS A 39 12.28 -5.83 17.00
CA HIS A 39 12.36 -7.19 17.53
C HIS A 39 13.68 -7.89 17.19
N HIS A 40 14.42 -7.37 16.20
CA HIS A 40 15.69 -7.91 15.76
C HIS A 40 16.78 -6.83 15.65
N PRO A 41 17.17 -6.20 16.77
CA PRO A 41 18.08 -5.04 16.77
C PRO A 41 19.49 -5.36 16.24
N ASN A 42 19.87 -6.64 16.25
CA ASN A 42 21.15 -7.13 15.73
C ASN A 42 21.01 -7.90 14.40
N ALA A 43 19.81 -8.00 13.84
CA ALA A 43 19.65 -8.61 12.53
C ALA A 43 20.17 -7.65 11.46
N GLY A 44 20.88 -8.22 10.48
CA GLY A 44 21.22 -7.51 9.26
C GLY A 44 19.98 -7.18 8.41
N PRO A 45 20.19 -6.73 7.17
CA PRO A 45 19.10 -6.42 6.24
C PRO A 45 18.09 -7.57 6.15
N ILE A 46 16.80 -7.24 6.21
CA ILE A 46 15.73 -8.22 6.02
C ILE A 46 15.79 -8.75 4.59
N SER A 47 15.71 -10.07 4.43
CA SER A 47 15.61 -10.68 3.10
C SER A 47 14.24 -10.39 2.49
N ARG A 48 14.14 -10.41 1.15
CA ARG A 48 12.86 -10.23 0.45
C ARG A 48 11.83 -11.28 0.89
N ASP A 49 12.22 -12.54 0.98
CA ASP A 49 11.32 -13.63 1.35
C ASP A 49 10.82 -13.48 2.79
N THR A 50 11.71 -13.06 3.71
CA THR A 50 11.33 -12.73 5.09
C THR A 50 10.34 -11.57 5.11
N LEU A 51 10.60 -10.48 4.38
CA LEU A 51 9.69 -9.34 4.32
C LEU A 51 8.31 -9.75 3.79
N ILE A 52 8.25 -10.53 2.70
CA ILE A 52 6.98 -11.03 2.15
C ILE A 52 6.25 -11.89 3.18
N ARG A 53 6.97 -12.75 3.92
CA ARG A 53 6.38 -13.57 4.98
C ARG A 53 5.82 -12.72 6.10
N GLU A 54 6.55 -11.71 6.58
CA GLU A 54 6.08 -10.80 7.63
C GLU A 54 4.85 -9.98 7.18
N LEU A 55 4.83 -9.51 5.94
CA LEU A 55 3.67 -8.82 5.36
C LEU A 55 2.43 -9.74 5.28
N LYS A 56 2.61 -11.01 4.92
CA LYS A 56 1.51 -12.00 4.90
C LYS A 56 1.02 -12.32 6.31
N ASN A 57 1.94 -12.57 7.26
CA ASN A 57 1.61 -12.91 8.64
C ASN A 57 0.79 -11.82 9.34
N ARG A 58 0.95 -10.56 8.90
CA ARG A 58 0.24 -9.39 9.44
C ARG A 58 -1.03 -9.04 8.65
N GLY A 59 -1.42 -9.84 7.66
CA GLY A 59 -2.59 -9.59 6.81
C GLY A 59 -2.45 -8.37 5.89
N VAL A 60 -1.25 -7.80 5.76
CA VAL A 60 -1.01 -6.64 4.91
C VAL A 60 -1.23 -7.02 3.45
N VAL A 61 -0.74 -8.18 3.01
CA VAL A 61 -0.96 -8.67 1.64
C VAL A 61 -2.46 -8.82 1.34
N ASP A 62 -3.24 -9.33 2.29
CA ASP A 62 -4.70 -9.49 2.10
C ASP A 62 -5.41 -8.14 2.00
N SER A 63 -5.03 -7.18 2.85
CA SER A 63 -5.53 -5.80 2.79
C SER A 63 -5.18 -5.11 1.47
N MET A 64 -3.96 -5.32 0.96
CA MET A 64 -3.55 -4.83 -0.36
C MET A 64 -4.43 -5.43 -1.46
N MET A 65 -4.65 -6.75 -1.43
CA MET A 65 -5.46 -7.46 -2.42
C MET A 65 -6.94 -7.02 -2.41
N GLN A 66 -7.49 -6.60 -1.27
CA GLN A 66 -8.85 -6.05 -1.20
C GLN A 66 -8.96 -4.64 -1.82
N ASN A 67 -7.90 -3.85 -1.74
CA ASN A 67 -7.85 -2.50 -2.31
C ASN A 67 -7.52 -2.51 -3.80
N ILE A 68 -6.94 -3.60 -4.31
CA ILE A 68 -6.76 -3.81 -5.74
C ILE A 68 -8.11 -4.24 -6.32
N GLN A 69 -8.84 -3.27 -6.87
CA GLN A 69 -9.96 -3.57 -7.75
C GLN A 69 -9.36 -4.16 -9.04
N PHE A 70 -9.43 -5.49 -9.19
CA PHE A 70 -9.25 -6.10 -10.49
C PHE A 70 -10.36 -5.56 -11.38
N GLY A 71 -10.03 -4.60 -12.24
CA GLY A 71 -10.94 -4.18 -13.29
C GLY A 71 -11.29 -5.43 -14.09
N ASN A 72 -12.56 -5.84 -14.07
CA ASN A 72 -13.08 -6.66 -15.14
C ASN A 72 -12.87 -5.82 -16.41
N GLN A 73 -11.89 -6.23 -17.22
CA GLN A 73 -11.74 -5.75 -18.58
C GLN A 73 -12.98 -6.13 -19.41
#